data_AF-A0A1Q6XFC9-F1
#
_entry.id   AF-A0A1Q6XFC9-F1
#
_cell.length_a   1.000
_cell.length_b   1.000
_cell.length_c   1.000
_cell.angle_alpha   90.00
_cell.angle_beta   90.00
_cell.angle_gamma   90.00
#
_symmetry.space_group_name_H-M   'P 1'
#
loop_
_entity.id
_entity.type
_entity.pdbx_description
1 polymer ?
#
loop_
_entity_poly.entity_id
_entity_poly.type
_entity_poly.pdbx_seq_one_letter_code
_entity_poly.pdbx_strand_id
1 'polypeptide(L)'
;MKTLVVAEKPSVARDLADALPGSFTNEETHYEGDEYVVTFAVGHLVQLVDPEVYDEKLKKWRMADLPIVPEEFKLAPRDAKAKKQLKAIHKLMKRDDVDRIINACDAGREGELIFAYIYETAGIDKPVQRLWVSSMTKQAIREGFERLRPGEELQPLEAAARSRSEADWLIGMNATRAATIRGRAWVGGVVSLGRVQTPTLAMMVKREREIQAFTPEPYRLVRAQFDPRYEGMWFEGNETRIFGDLARAEQIVDKVTGKDGTVEKMEQKEQSERPPLLYDLTSLQRDANRRFGFSARRTLQAAQSLYEDKKAITYPRTSSRYLSGDMVPFLKPTAETLVPIGEFAAAARYVLGLDQLPLQRVVNDARVSDHHAIIPTDVEHDVTRFSPDERRVFDLVARRFLAVFHPSARYQRTEVVTLVEEERFRTRGKITLEPGWRGVYGLESEVDKQAGKSDEDSDESAELPKLEQGQTVNCVNAEFEDKLTKPPPRYTEATLLSAMETAGKRIDDEELREAMKDSGLGTPATRAETIEVLIRRE
;
A
#
# COMPACT_ATOMS: atom_id res chain seq x y z
N MET A 1 -4.46 -44.94 5.92
CA MET A 1 -3.37 -43.95 5.84
C MET A 1 -4.01 -42.60 5.63
N LYS A 2 -3.53 -41.59 6.36
CA LYS A 2 -4.03 -40.22 6.38
C LYS A 2 -3.00 -39.25 5.81
N THR A 3 -3.49 -38.12 5.34
CA THR A 3 -2.64 -37.00 4.90
C THR A 3 -2.72 -35.86 5.90
N LEU A 4 -1.56 -35.38 6.38
CA LEU A 4 -1.50 -34.21 7.26
C LEU A 4 -1.40 -32.93 6.44
N VAL A 5 -2.35 -32.02 6.62
CA VAL A 5 -2.36 -30.69 6.00
C VAL A 5 -1.89 -29.66 7.03
N VAL A 6 -0.87 -28.86 6.70
CA VAL A 6 -0.31 -27.85 7.60
C VAL A 6 -0.60 -26.46 7.04
N ALA A 7 -1.50 -25.73 7.69
CA ALA A 7 -1.86 -24.35 7.34
C ALA A 7 -1.01 -23.30 8.10
N GLU A 8 -0.98 -22.05 7.62
CA GLU A 8 -0.27 -20.95 8.29
C GLU A 8 -0.93 -20.51 9.62
N LYS A 9 -2.26 -20.57 9.70
CA LYS A 9 -3.05 -20.00 10.80
C LYS A 9 -4.35 -20.77 11.05
N PRO A 10 -4.95 -20.65 12.25
CA PRO A 10 -6.16 -21.41 12.61
C PRO A 10 -7.36 -21.18 11.69
N SER A 11 -7.55 -19.96 11.18
CA SER A 11 -8.67 -19.66 10.27
C SER A 11 -8.55 -20.42 8.95
N VAL A 12 -7.35 -20.49 8.37
CA VAL A 12 -7.11 -21.23 7.12
C VAL A 12 -7.31 -22.72 7.34
N ALA A 13 -6.85 -23.29 8.47
CA ALA A 13 -7.12 -24.68 8.79
C ALA A 13 -8.62 -25.00 8.88
N ARG A 14 -9.43 -24.07 9.41
CA ARG A 14 -10.88 -24.21 9.44
C ARG A 14 -11.47 -24.20 8.03
N ASP A 15 -11.08 -23.23 7.20
CA ASP A 15 -11.59 -23.12 5.82
C ASP A 15 -11.23 -24.37 4.99
N LEU A 16 -10.02 -24.92 5.20
CA LEU A 16 -9.58 -26.18 4.60
C LEU A 16 -10.45 -27.37 5.08
N ALA A 17 -10.67 -27.51 6.39
CA ALA A 17 -11.51 -28.56 6.95
C ALA A 17 -12.98 -28.47 6.47
N ASP A 18 -13.51 -27.26 6.32
CA ASP A 18 -14.88 -27.01 5.83
C ASP A 18 -15.06 -27.26 4.31
N ALA A 19 -13.97 -27.28 3.56
CA ALA A 19 -13.95 -27.49 2.11
C ALA A 19 -13.66 -28.96 1.73
N LEU A 20 -12.81 -29.64 2.50
CA LEU A 20 -12.42 -31.03 2.28
C LEU A 20 -13.59 -32.01 2.52
N PRO A 21 -13.59 -33.17 1.84
CA PRO A 21 -14.61 -34.18 2.03
C PRO A 21 -14.51 -34.84 3.41
N GLY A 22 -15.65 -35.26 3.95
CA GLY A 22 -15.74 -35.97 5.22
C GLY A 22 -16.13 -35.08 6.40
N SER A 23 -16.26 -35.71 7.58
CA SER A 23 -16.53 -35.02 8.83
C SER A 23 -15.24 -34.84 9.60
N PHE A 24 -15.04 -33.65 10.16
CA PHE A 24 -13.86 -33.33 10.96
C PHE A 24 -14.25 -33.13 12.43
N THR A 25 -13.53 -33.81 13.32
CA THR A 25 -13.60 -33.55 14.76
C THR A 25 -12.67 -32.39 15.08
N ASN A 26 -13.21 -31.35 15.73
CA ASN A 26 -12.44 -30.18 16.14
C ASN A 26 -11.67 -30.46 17.43
N GLU A 27 -10.35 -30.61 17.33
CA GLU A 27 -9.43 -30.75 18.45
C GLU A 27 -8.73 -29.41 18.74
N GLU A 28 -8.09 -29.28 19.90
CA GLU A 28 -7.42 -28.02 20.29
C GLU A 28 -6.33 -27.57 19.29
N THR A 29 -5.67 -28.52 18.62
CA THR A 29 -4.47 -28.29 17.80
C THR A 29 -4.64 -28.64 16.33
N HIS A 30 -5.77 -29.26 15.95
CA HIS A 30 -6.02 -29.75 14.61
C HIS A 30 -7.50 -30.11 14.42
N TYR A 31 -7.88 -30.39 13.17
CA TYR A 31 -9.13 -31.00 12.78
C TYR A 31 -8.84 -32.43 12.33
N GLU A 32 -9.45 -33.42 12.99
CA GLU A 32 -9.24 -34.85 12.72
C GLU A 32 -10.37 -35.39 11.83
N GLY A 33 -10.04 -35.80 10.61
CA GLY A 33 -10.94 -36.52 9.71
C GLY A 33 -10.43 -37.93 9.38
N ASP A 34 -11.20 -38.68 8.60
CA ASP A 34 -10.86 -40.06 8.24
C ASP A 34 -9.66 -40.13 7.28
N GLU A 35 -9.63 -39.25 6.27
CA GLU A 35 -8.58 -39.18 5.26
C GLU A 35 -7.55 -38.06 5.52
N TYR A 36 -7.99 -36.95 6.12
CA TYR A 36 -7.17 -35.76 6.34
C TYR A 36 -7.08 -35.42 7.82
N VAL A 37 -5.90 -34.95 8.23
CA VAL A 37 -5.69 -34.27 9.51
C VAL A 37 -5.26 -32.85 9.17
N VAL A 38 -6.01 -31.83 9.58
CA VAL A 38 -5.68 -30.43 9.26
C VAL A 38 -5.18 -29.72 10.50
N THR A 39 -3.90 -29.36 10.54
CA THR A 39 -3.30 -28.56 11.61
C THR A 39 -2.90 -27.17 11.10
N PHE A 40 -2.48 -26.32 12.02
CA PHE A 40 -2.12 -24.94 11.73
C PHE A 40 -0.89 -24.49 12.53
N ALA A 41 -0.10 -23.64 11.91
CA ALA A 41 0.85 -22.78 12.58
C ALA A 41 0.15 -21.55 13.18
N VAL A 42 0.93 -20.60 13.69
CA VAL A 42 0.46 -19.28 14.13
C VAL A 42 1.46 -18.24 13.64
N GLY A 43 1.59 -18.18 12.30
CA GLY A 43 2.75 -17.58 11.63
C GLY A 43 4.03 -18.36 11.95
N HIS A 44 5.17 -17.66 11.96
CA HIS A 44 6.47 -18.24 12.32
C HIS A 44 6.47 -18.81 13.76
N LEU A 45 6.53 -20.14 13.87
CA LEU A 45 6.74 -20.85 15.15
C LEU A 45 8.23 -21.03 15.48
N VAL A 46 9.07 -20.98 14.46
CA VAL A 46 10.50 -21.24 14.49
C VAL A 46 11.23 -19.99 14.01
N GLN A 47 12.40 -19.71 14.57
CA GLN A 47 13.26 -18.60 14.19
C GLN A 47 14.73 -19.01 14.22
N LEU A 48 15.58 -18.20 13.59
CA LEU A 48 17.03 -18.26 13.73
C LEU A 48 17.43 -17.99 15.19
N VAL A 49 18.37 -18.78 15.72
CA VAL A 49 18.84 -18.60 17.10
C VAL A 49 19.69 -17.35 17.28
N ASP A 50 19.77 -16.86 18.51
CA ASP A 50 20.64 -15.77 18.88
C ASP A 50 22.13 -16.18 18.87
N PRO A 51 23.07 -15.24 18.68
CA PRO A 51 24.51 -15.51 18.63
C PRO A 51 25.06 -16.36 19.77
N GLU A 52 24.58 -16.18 21.00
CA GLU A 52 25.01 -16.96 22.18
C GLU A 52 24.73 -18.46 22.11
N VAL A 53 23.82 -18.90 21.23
CA VAL A 53 23.57 -20.33 21.00
C VAL A 53 24.67 -20.97 20.15
N TYR A 54 25.37 -20.19 19.33
CA TYR A 54 26.53 -20.65 18.58
C TYR A 54 27.79 -20.68 19.46
N ASP A 55 27.98 -19.66 20.30
CA ASP A 55 29.10 -19.57 21.24
C ASP A 55 28.71 -18.66 22.42
N GLU A 56 28.81 -19.16 23.66
CA GLU A 56 28.44 -18.44 24.87
C GLU A 56 29.17 -17.09 25.00
N LYS A 57 30.39 -16.97 24.45
CA LYS A 57 31.15 -15.70 24.47
C LYS A 57 30.41 -14.56 23.76
N LEU A 58 29.59 -14.89 22.76
CA LEU A 58 28.81 -13.93 21.97
C LEU A 58 27.65 -13.31 22.75
N LYS A 59 27.38 -13.78 23.98
CA LYS A 59 26.48 -13.10 24.92
C LYS A 59 27.00 -11.70 25.27
N LYS A 60 28.32 -11.51 25.33
CA LYS A 60 28.95 -10.19 25.54
C LYS A 60 29.29 -9.55 24.20
N TRP A 61 28.78 -8.35 23.96
CA TRP A 61 29.01 -7.64 22.69
C TRP A 61 30.39 -6.99 22.68
N ARG A 62 31.29 -7.48 21.81
CA ARG A 62 32.65 -6.94 21.62
C ARG A 62 32.94 -6.77 20.13
N MET A 63 33.64 -5.69 19.76
CA MET A 63 34.00 -5.44 18.36
C MET A 63 34.89 -6.53 17.78
N ALA A 64 35.75 -7.14 18.61
CA ALA A 64 36.67 -8.21 18.20
C ALA A 64 35.95 -9.51 17.80
N ASP A 65 34.69 -9.70 18.18
CA ASP A 65 33.89 -10.87 17.81
C ASP A 65 33.05 -10.65 16.54
N LEU A 66 33.15 -9.49 15.89
CA LEU A 66 32.36 -9.15 14.70
C LEU A 66 33.21 -9.23 13.41
N PRO A 67 32.63 -9.69 12.28
CA PRO A 67 31.25 -10.16 12.14
C PRO A 67 31.06 -11.60 12.65
N ILE A 68 29.90 -11.86 13.24
CA ILE A 68 29.36 -13.18 13.54
C ILE A 68 28.79 -13.75 12.24
N VAL A 69 29.41 -14.81 11.75
CA VAL A 69 28.97 -15.57 10.56
C VAL A 69 28.96 -17.05 10.94
N PRO A 70 27.79 -17.64 11.24
CA PRO A 70 27.68 -19.07 11.50
C PRO A 70 28.04 -19.89 10.25
N GLU A 71 28.64 -21.07 10.44
CA GLU A 71 28.82 -22.05 9.35
C GLU A 71 27.47 -22.61 8.89
N GLU A 72 26.58 -22.88 9.83
CA GLU A 72 25.21 -23.31 9.61
C GLU A 72 24.26 -22.54 10.52
N PHE A 73 23.13 -22.11 9.97
CA PHE A 73 22.09 -21.43 10.75
C PHE A 73 21.28 -22.43 11.56
N LYS A 74 21.19 -22.20 12.88
CA LYS A 74 20.41 -23.05 13.78
C LYS A 74 19.01 -22.47 14.00
N LEU A 75 18.04 -23.36 14.12
CA LEU A 75 16.63 -23.03 14.34
C LEU A 75 16.18 -23.37 15.76
N ALA A 76 15.32 -22.53 16.34
CA ALA A 76 14.66 -22.79 17.61
C ALA A 76 13.23 -22.24 17.62
N PRO A 77 12.33 -22.76 18.49
CA PRO A 77 11.02 -22.16 18.69
C PRO A 77 11.16 -20.69 19.11
N ARG A 78 10.37 -19.80 18.50
CA ARG A 78 10.43 -18.35 18.80
C ARG A 78 10.16 -18.04 20.27
N ASP A 79 9.22 -18.75 20.87
CA ASP A 79 8.77 -18.54 22.24
C ASP A 79 8.13 -19.81 22.82
N ALA A 80 7.72 -19.75 24.10
CA ALA A 80 7.12 -20.89 24.80
C ALA A 80 5.76 -21.31 24.20
N LYS A 81 4.97 -20.38 23.66
CA LYS A 81 3.68 -20.67 23.03
C LYS A 81 3.90 -21.36 21.68
N ALA A 82 4.84 -20.85 20.89
CA ALA A 82 5.25 -21.45 19.63
C ALA A 82 5.80 -22.87 19.84
N LYS A 83 6.59 -23.09 20.89
CA LYS A 83 7.09 -24.43 21.26
C LYS A 83 5.97 -25.43 21.52
N LYS A 84 4.88 -25.03 22.19
CA LYS A 84 3.72 -25.90 22.44
C LYS A 84 3.04 -26.31 21.13
N GLN A 85 2.76 -25.35 20.26
CA GLN A 85 2.12 -25.64 18.97
C GLN A 85 3.03 -26.47 18.07
N LEU A 86 4.32 -26.13 18.00
CA LEU A 86 5.31 -26.88 17.22
C LEU A 86 5.37 -28.35 17.67
N LYS A 87 5.36 -28.61 18.98
CA LYS A 87 5.32 -29.96 19.53
C LYS A 87 4.04 -30.71 19.12
N ALA A 88 2.89 -30.04 19.05
CA ALA A 88 1.66 -30.64 18.57
C ALA A 88 1.75 -31.03 17.08
N ILE A 89 2.24 -30.12 16.24
CA ILE A 89 2.45 -30.39 14.81
C ILE A 89 3.45 -31.55 14.62
N HIS A 90 4.59 -31.53 15.33
CA HIS A 90 5.58 -32.62 15.29
C HIS A 90 4.99 -33.97 15.69
N LYS A 91 4.11 -34.00 16.71
CA LYS A 91 3.41 -35.23 17.11
C LYS A 91 2.54 -35.76 15.96
N LEU A 92 1.80 -34.88 15.28
CA LEU A 92 0.96 -35.26 14.13
C LEU A 92 1.81 -35.73 12.95
N MET A 93 2.88 -35.00 12.62
CA MET A 93 3.83 -35.35 11.55
C MET A 93 4.46 -36.73 11.77
N LYS A 94 4.67 -37.14 13.01
CA LYS A 94 5.31 -38.43 13.38
C LYS A 94 4.33 -39.57 13.60
N ARG A 95 3.02 -39.38 13.43
CA ARG A 95 2.04 -40.48 13.56
C ARG A 95 2.29 -41.57 12.51
N ASP A 96 2.13 -42.83 12.89
CA ASP A 96 2.31 -43.98 11.98
C ASP A 96 1.20 -44.06 10.92
N ASP A 97 0.01 -43.53 11.20
CA ASP A 97 -1.11 -43.50 10.26
C ASP A 97 -1.05 -42.33 9.27
N VAL A 98 -0.04 -41.45 9.36
CA VAL A 98 0.20 -40.34 8.43
C VAL A 98 1.34 -40.72 7.49
N ASP A 99 1.09 -40.84 6.19
CA ASP A 99 2.12 -41.21 5.19
C ASP A 99 2.58 -40.03 4.34
N ARG A 100 1.79 -38.95 4.29
CA ARG A 100 2.00 -37.77 3.43
C ARG A 100 1.71 -36.47 4.18
N ILE A 101 2.39 -35.41 3.76
CA ILE A 101 2.21 -34.06 4.30
C ILE A 101 1.90 -33.08 3.17
N ILE A 102 0.93 -32.20 3.38
CA ILE A 102 0.61 -31.10 2.47
C ILE A 102 0.99 -29.78 3.14
N ASN A 103 1.89 -29.04 2.51
CA ASN A 103 2.11 -27.62 2.80
C ASN A 103 0.91 -26.82 2.26
N ALA A 104 0.10 -26.29 3.17
CA ALA A 104 -1.04 -25.42 2.91
C ALA A 104 -0.87 -24.02 3.53
N CYS A 105 0.38 -23.59 3.75
CA CYS A 105 0.67 -22.19 4.07
C CYS A 105 0.38 -21.29 2.85
N ASP A 106 0.30 -19.97 3.09
CA ASP A 106 -0.02 -18.98 2.05
C ASP A 106 0.86 -19.16 0.80
N ALA A 107 0.29 -18.93 -0.40
CA ALA A 107 0.92 -19.15 -1.69
C ALA A 107 1.99 -18.09 -2.02
N GLY A 108 3.04 -18.03 -1.21
CA GLY A 108 4.16 -17.11 -1.40
C GLY A 108 5.35 -17.40 -0.50
N ARG A 109 6.35 -16.51 -0.60
CA ARG A 109 7.69 -16.72 -0.04
C ARG A 109 7.69 -16.96 1.47
N GLU A 110 6.89 -16.20 2.21
CA GLU A 110 6.82 -16.36 3.67
C GLU A 110 6.12 -17.66 4.09
N GLY A 111 5.10 -18.09 3.34
CA GLY A 111 4.40 -19.35 3.58
C GLY A 111 5.31 -20.56 3.39
N GLU A 112 6.16 -20.57 2.34
CA GLU A 112 7.18 -21.61 2.16
C GLU A 112 8.13 -21.69 3.35
N LEU A 113 8.63 -20.55 3.84
CA LEU A 113 9.59 -20.51 4.95
C LEU A 113 8.98 -21.02 6.26
N ILE A 114 7.73 -20.65 6.55
CA ILE A 114 7.01 -21.11 7.75
C ILE A 114 6.95 -22.64 7.75
N PHE A 115 6.51 -23.24 6.64
CA PHE A 115 6.41 -24.69 6.53
C PHE A 115 7.80 -25.35 6.60
N ALA A 116 8.77 -24.83 5.84
CA ALA A 116 10.12 -25.39 5.78
C ALA A 116 10.77 -25.49 7.15
N TYR A 117 10.74 -24.43 7.96
CA TYR A 117 11.30 -24.48 9.32
C TYR A 117 10.56 -25.45 10.25
N ILE A 118 9.24 -25.57 10.13
CA ILE A 118 8.46 -26.53 10.92
C ILE A 118 8.84 -27.97 10.53
N TYR A 119 8.94 -28.25 9.23
CA TYR A 119 9.29 -29.56 8.70
C TYR A 119 10.74 -29.95 9.04
N GLU A 120 11.70 -29.04 8.83
CA GLU A 120 13.11 -29.24 9.18
C GLU A 120 13.29 -29.58 10.66
N THR A 121 12.65 -28.82 11.55
CA THR A 121 12.71 -29.08 12.99
C THR A 121 11.96 -30.34 13.43
N ALA A 122 11.09 -30.91 12.59
CA ALA A 122 10.42 -32.17 12.90
C ALA A 122 11.39 -33.37 12.77
N GLY A 123 12.39 -33.27 11.90
CA GLY A 123 13.39 -34.32 11.66
C GLY A 123 12.77 -35.60 11.10
N ILE A 124 11.96 -35.45 10.05
CA ILE A 124 11.28 -36.54 9.34
C ILE A 124 11.56 -36.44 7.84
N ASP A 125 11.24 -37.50 7.10
CA ASP A 125 11.48 -37.65 5.66
C ASP A 125 10.20 -37.99 4.87
N LYS A 126 9.01 -37.75 5.44
CA LYS A 126 7.73 -38.04 4.78
C LYS A 126 7.53 -37.16 3.55
N PRO A 127 6.99 -37.70 2.44
CA PRO A 127 6.78 -36.95 1.21
C PRO A 127 5.88 -35.73 1.42
N VAL A 128 6.28 -34.61 0.80
CA VAL A 128 5.59 -33.32 0.87
C VAL A 128 4.96 -32.96 -0.47
N GLN A 129 3.68 -32.60 -0.44
CA GLN A 129 2.97 -31.95 -1.54
C GLN A 129 2.63 -30.50 -1.17
N ARG A 130 2.34 -29.68 -2.16
CA ARG A 130 2.09 -28.25 -2.00
C ARG A 130 0.73 -27.85 -2.55
N LEU A 131 -0.10 -27.28 -1.69
CA LEU A 131 -1.39 -26.67 -2.05
C LEU A 131 -1.20 -25.20 -2.41
N TRP A 132 -1.17 -24.86 -3.71
CA TRP A 132 -0.92 -23.49 -4.17
C TRP A 132 -2.21 -22.74 -4.50
N VAL A 133 -2.82 -22.09 -3.49
CA VAL A 133 -4.09 -21.34 -3.63
C VAL A 133 -3.96 -19.94 -3.04
N SER A 134 -4.46 -18.93 -3.77
CA SER A 134 -4.53 -17.53 -3.32
C SER A 134 -5.95 -17.09 -2.93
N SER A 135 -6.94 -17.95 -3.19
CA SER A 135 -8.36 -17.77 -2.84
C SER A 135 -8.79 -18.84 -1.85
N MET A 136 -9.49 -18.42 -0.80
CA MET A 136 -10.01 -19.31 0.26
C MET A 136 -11.46 -19.73 0.01
N THR A 137 -12.00 -19.56 -1.22
CA THR A 137 -13.32 -20.09 -1.55
C THR A 137 -13.30 -21.61 -1.50
N LYS A 138 -14.41 -22.24 -1.09
CA LYS A 138 -14.51 -23.71 -1.02
C LYS A 138 -14.19 -24.38 -2.36
N GLN A 139 -14.57 -23.73 -3.46
CA GLN A 139 -14.26 -24.20 -4.81
C GLN A 139 -12.76 -24.12 -5.10
N ALA A 140 -12.13 -22.96 -4.89
CA ALA A 140 -10.69 -22.80 -5.12
C ALA A 140 -9.85 -23.77 -4.28
N ILE A 141 -10.24 -24.01 -3.02
CA ILE A 141 -9.59 -25.00 -2.17
C ILE A 141 -9.72 -26.40 -2.78
N ARG A 142 -10.93 -26.84 -3.14
CA ARG A 142 -11.16 -28.17 -3.74
C ARG A 142 -10.37 -28.38 -5.02
N GLU A 143 -10.43 -27.41 -5.95
CA GLU A 143 -9.65 -27.43 -7.20
C GLU A 143 -8.14 -27.44 -6.93
N GLY A 144 -7.69 -26.75 -5.87
CA GLY A 144 -6.30 -26.76 -5.43
C GLY A 144 -5.84 -28.14 -4.95
N PHE A 145 -6.68 -28.88 -4.21
CA PHE A 145 -6.37 -30.24 -3.77
C PHE A 145 -6.33 -31.25 -4.93
N GLU A 146 -7.08 -31.01 -6.01
CA GLU A 146 -7.00 -31.81 -7.24
C GLU A 146 -5.70 -31.56 -8.01
N ARG A 147 -5.01 -30.44 -7.75
CA ARG A 147 -3.81 -29.97 -8.48
C ARG A 147 -2.62 -29.74 -7.54
N LEU A 148 -2.47 -30.60 -6.54
CA LEU A 148 -1.33 -30.57 -5.64
C LEU A 148 -0.01 -30.69 -6.41
N ARG A 149 0.93 -29.81 -6.08
CA ARG A 149 2.27 -29.79 -6.68
C ARG A 149 3.23 -30.63 -5.84
N PRO A 150 4.27 -31.23 -6.43
CA PRO A 150 5.40 -31.74 -5.66
C PRO A 150 6.04 -30.62 -4.82
N GLY A 151 6.38 -30.88 -3.55
CA GLY A 151 7.02 -29.86 -2.71
C GLY A 151 8.34 -29.32 -3.30
N GLU A 152 9.06 -30.15 -4.05
CA GLU A 152 10.32 -29.81 -4.73
C GLU A 152 10.17 -28.66 -5.75
N GLU A 153 8.98 -28.52 -6.35
CA GLU A 153 8.72 -27.47 -7.36
C GLU A 153 8.96 -26.08 -6.79
N LEU A 154 8.74 -25.87 -5.47
CA LEU A 154 8.84 -24.57 -4.83
C LEU A 154 10.12 -24.39 -3.98
N GLN A 155 11.06 -25.32 -4.04
CA GLN A 155 12.36 -25.18 -3.38
C GLN A 155 13.10 -23.88 -3.74
N PRO A 156 13.09 -23.38 -4.99
CA PRO A 156 13.70 -22.08 -5.30
C PRO A 156 13.06 -20.92 -4.53
N LEU A 157 11.74 -20.98 -4.29
CA LEU A 157 11.02 -19.96 -3.53
C LEU A 157 11.34 -20.04 -2.03
N GLU A 158 11.43 -21.24 -1.47
CA GLU A 158 11.92 -21.47 -0.11
C GLU A 158 13.35 -20.94 0.04
N ALA A 159 14.26 -21.28 -0.87
CA ALA A 159 15.66 -20.84 -0.85
C ALA A 159 15.76 -19.31 -0.87
N ALA A 160 14.93 -18.63 -1.67
CA ALA A 160 14.85 -17.17 -1.67
C ALA A 160 14.34 -16.60 -0.33
N ALA A 161 13.38 -17.28 0.33
CA ALA A 161 12.87 -16.88 1.64
C ALA A 161 13.93 -17.02 2.74
N ARG A 162 14.61 -18.18 2.76
CA ARG A 162 15.67 -18.52 3.69
C ARG A 162 16.86 -17.56 3.54
N SER A 163 17.31 -17.34 2.31
CA SER A 163 18.39 -16.38 2.00
C SER A 163 18.08 -14.99 2.53
N ARG A 164 16.82 -14.53 2.38
CA ARG A 164 16.39 -13.24 2.94
C ARG A 164 16.46 -13.25 4.47
N SER A 165 15.91 -14.28 5.13
CA SER A 165 15.89 -14.40 6.59
C SER A 165 17.30 -14.38 7.19
N GLU A 166 18.20 -15.16 6.60
CA GLU A 166 19.61 -15.26 7.02
C GLU A 166 20.39 -13.96 6.72
N ALA A 167 20.18 -13.33 5.57
CA ALA A 167 20.81 -12.05 5.25
C ALA A 167 20.34 -10.93 6.21
N ASP A 168 19.04 -10.87 6.51
CA ASP A 168 18.50 -9.90 7.46
C ASP A 168 19.06 -10.15 8.88
N TRP A 169 19.28 -11.41 9.28
CA TRP A 169 19.96 -11.77 10.55
C TRP A 169 21.42 -11.34 10.55
N LEU A 170 22.19 -11.68 9.50
CA LEU A 170 23.62 -11.35 9.40
C LEU A 170 23.85 -9.83 9.46
N ILE A 171 23.10 -9.08 8.65
CA ILE A 171 23.22 -7.62 8.62
C ILE A 171 22.74 -7.04 9.95
N GLY A 172 21.55 -7.44 10.42
CA GLY A 172 20.93 -6.89 11.62
C GLY A 172 21.76 -7.11 12.87
N MET A 173 22.19 -8.35 13.12
CA MET A 173 22.97 -8.72 14.31
C MET A 173 24.33 -8.01 14.32
N ASN A 174 25.06 -8.06 13.21
CA ASN A 174 26.41 -7.50 13.15
C ASN A 174 26.39 -5.96 13.18
N ALA A 175 25.57 -5.34 12.34
CA ALA A 175 25.53 -3.89 12.25
C ALA A 175 24.99 -3.26 13.54
N THR A 176 23.94 -3.83 14.14
CA THR A 176 23.38 -3.33 15.42
C THR A 176 24.40 -3.46 16.55
N ARG A 177 25.09 -4.61 16.67
CA ARG A 177 26.12 -4.80 17.70
C ARG A 177 27.27 -3.82 17.52
N ALA A 178 27.79 -3.67 16.29
CA ALA A 178 28.88 -2.75 15.99
C ALA A 178 28.51 -1.28 16.27
N ALA A 179 27.35 -0.84 15.78
CA ALA A 179 26.86 0.52 15.97
C ALA A 179 26.57 0.82 17.45
N THR A 180 25.97 -0.12 18.16
CA THR A 180 25.70 0.04 19.59
C THR A 180 27.01 0.14 20.38
N ILE A 181 28.01 -0.74 20.14
CA ILE A 181 29.30 -0.67 20.86
C ILE A 181 29.98 0.69 20.64
N ARG A 182 30.02 1.19 19.40
CA ARG A 182 30.60 2.51 19.10
C ARG A 182 29.77 3.67 19.64
N GLY A 183 28.45 3.54 19.63
CA GLY A 183 27.50 4.55 20.07
C GLY A 183 27.26 4.59 21.58
N ARG A 184 27.79 3.64 22.37
CA ARG A 184 27.59 3.55 23.83
C ARG A 184 27.94 4.83 24.58
N ALA A 185 28.89 5.62 24.07
CA ALA A 185 29.29 6.89 24.68
C ALA A 185 28.29 8.04 24.40
N TRP A 186 27.43 7.90 23.40
CA TRP A 186 26.55 8.96 22.89
C TRP A 186 25.06 8.64 23.02
N VAL A 187 24.70 7.36 23.18
CA VAL A 187 23.32 6.88 23.22
C VAL A 187 23.16 5.92 24.39
N GLY A 188 22.18 6.16 25.26
CA GLY A 188 21.87 5.34 26.44
C GLY A 188 21.19 4.00 26.14
N GLY A 189 21.26 3.50 24.90
CA GLY A 189 20.47 2.36 24.42
C GLY A 189 21.05 1.67 23.19
N VAL A 190 20.23 0.82 22.56
CA VAL A 190 20.60 0.05 21.36
C VAL A 190 20.47 0.91 20.11
N VAL A 191 21.53 1.00 19.32
CA VAL A 191 21.51 1.62 17.99
C VAL A 191 21.21 0.52 16.96
N SER A 192 19.92 0.30 16.68
CA SER A 192 19.49 -0.75 15.75
C SER A 192 19.76 -0.37 14.30
N LEU A 193 20.45 -1.25 13.58
CA LEU A 193 20.68 -1.14 12.16
C LEU A 193 20.08 -2.34 11.43
N GLY A 194 19.55 -2.09 10.24
CA GLY A 194 18.99 -3.15 9.41
C GLY A 194 18.74 -2.67 7.99
N ARG A 195 18.72 -3.63 7.06
CA ARG A 195 18.66 -3.38 5.61
C ARG A 195 17.43 -2.58 5.15
N VAL A 196 16.34 -2.57 5.94
CA VAL A 196 15.13 -1.77 5.64
C VAL A 196 15.04 -0.53 6.53
N GLN A 197 15.13 -0.69 7.86
CA GLN A 197 14.98 0.44 8.80
C GLN A 197 16.02 1.54 8.59
N THR A 198 17.27 1.18 8.30
CA THR A 198 18.36 2.15 8.18
C THR A 198 18.23 3.00 6.92
N PRO A 199 17.97 2.44 5.71
CA PRO A 199 17.64 3.27 4.55
C PRO A 199 16.40 4.13 4.73
N THR A 200 15.34 3.62 5.38
CA THR A 200 14.14 4.43 5.68
C THR A 200 14.48 5.64 6.55
N LEU A 201 15.27 5.45 7.61
CA LEU A 201 15.77 6.57 8.43
C LEU A 201 16.66 7.52 7.62
N ALA A 202 17.54 6.99 6.78
CA ALA A 202 18.42 7.80 5.93
C ALA A 202 17.64 8.71 4.97
N MET A 203 16.49 8.24 4.44
CA MET A 203 15.60 9.07 3.61
C MET A 203 15.05 10.26 4.39
N MET A 204 14.63 10.05 5.64
CA MET A 204 14.14 11.12 6.51
C MET A 204 15.24 12.11 6.87
N VAL A 205 16.42 11.62 7.25
CA VAL A 205 17.60 12.45 7.57
C VAL A 205 18.03 13.28 6.36
N LYS A 206 18.05 12.69 5.15
CA LYS A 206 18.37 13.42 3.92
C LYS A 206 17.37 14.55 3.67
N ARG A 207 16.06 14.29 3.80
CA ARG A 207 15.02 15.32 3.68
C ARG A 207 15.21 16.43 4.70
N GLU A 208 15.54 16.10 5.95
CA GLU A 208 15.74 17.13 6.98
C GLU A 208 16.98 17.99 6.68
N ARG A 209 18.06 17.39 6.20
CA ARG A 209 19.25 18.14 5.74
C ARG A 209 18.94 19.05 4.56
N GLU A 210 18.14 18.59 3.59
CA GLU A 210 17.66 19.40 2.46
C GLU A 210 16.86 20.62 2.97
N ILE A 211 15.98 20.43 3.96
CA ILE A 211 15.19 21.51 4.56
C ILE A 211 16.09 22.50 5.32
N GLN A 212 17.05 22.01 6.09
CA GLN A 212 17.95 22.86 6.88
C GLN A 212 18.91 23.68 6.00
N ALA A 213 19.36 23.12 4.87
CA ALA A 213 20.23 23.80 3.92
C ALA A 213 19.46 24.74 2.96
N PHE A 214 18.13 24.68 2.95
CA PHE A 214 17.31 25.45 2.02
C PHE A 214 17.35 26.95 2.35
N THR A 215 17.73 27.75 1.36
CA THR A 215 17.66 29.22 1.43
C THR A 215 16.49 29.68 0.58
N PRO A 216 15.44 30.30 1.16
CA PRO A 216 14.32 30.81 0.38
C PRO A 216 14.76 31.88 -0.62
N GLU A 217 14.39 31.69 -1.88
CA GLU A 217 14.56 32.66 -2.95
C GLU A 217 13.26 33.45 -3.16
N PRO A 218 13.30 34.79 -3.20
CA PRO A 218 12.13 35.60 -3.52
C PRO A 218 11.76 35.50 -5.00
N TYR A 219 10.46 35.45 -5.26
CA TYR A 219 9.89 35.53 -6.59
C TYR A 219 8.58 36.29 -6.56
N ARG A 220 8.21 36.87 -7.69
CA ARG A 220 6.90 37.49 -7.88
C ARG A 220 6.05 36.70 -8.87
N LEU A 221 4.75 36.64 -8.59
CA LEU A 221 3.72 36.22 -9.53
C LEU A 221 2.96 37.45 -9.99
N VAL A 222 2.49 37.49 -11.23
CA VAL A 222 1.61 38.56 -11.72
C VAL A 222 0.27 37.95 -12.14
N ARG A 223 -0.82 38.45 -11.55
CA ARG A 223 -2.19 38.05 -11.85
C ARG A 223 -2.91 39.22 -12.52
N ALA A 224 -3.69 38.94 -13.56
CA ALA A 224 -4.51 39.92 -14.25
C ALA A 224 -5.99 39.51 -14.21
N GLN A 225 -6.86 40.47 -13.96
CA GLN A 225 -8.31 40.33 -13.99
C GLN A 225 -8.83 40.93 -15.29
N PHE A 226 -9.68 40.18 -15.99
CA PHE A 226 -10.20 40.54 -17.30
C PHE A 226 -11.70 40.84 -17.28
N ASP A 227 -12.19 41.57 -18.28
CA ASP A 227 -13.62 41.71 -18.62
C ASP A 227 -13.87 41.12 -20.03
N PRO A 228 -14.78 40.13 -20.21
CA PRO A 228 -15.63 39.47 -19.20
C PRO A 228 -14.83 38.83 -18.05
N ARG A 229 -15.43 38.68 -16.87
CA ARG A 229 -14.75 38.29 -15.63
C ARG A 229 -14.05 36.92 -15.70
N TYR A 230 -12.72 36.93 -15.73
CA TYR A 230 -11.85 35.79 -15.42
C TYR A 230 -10.46 36.29 -14.98
N GLU A 231 -9.63 35.41 -14.44
CA GLU A 231 -8.28 35.74 -13.97
C GLU A 231 -7.22 34.95 -14.74
N GLY A 232 -6.09 35.57 -15.06
CA GLY A 232 -4.97 34.93 -15.72
C GLY A 232 -3.66 35.16 -14.99
N MET A 233 -2.82 34.13 -14.97
CA MET A 233 -1.47 34.18 -14.41
C MET A 233 -0.47 34.48 -15.53
N TRP A 234 0.37 35.48 -15.35
CA TRP A 234 1.44 35.79 -16.30
C TRP A 234 2.38 34.60 -16.49
N PHE A 235 2.90 34.41 -17.70
CA PHE A 235 3.93 33.42 -17.96
C PHE A 235 4.85 33.81 -19.13
N GLU A 236 6.08 33.29 -19.08
CA GLU A 236 7.06 33.36 -20.17
C GLU A 236 7.59 31.95 -20.46
N GLY A 237 7.29 31.42 -21.65
CA GLY A 237 7.56 30.03 -21.99
C GLY A 237 6.77 29.06 -21.08
N ASN A 238 7.47 28.39 -20.16
CA ASN A 238 6.87 27.49 -19.17
C ASN A 238 6.94 28.03 -17.73
N GLU A 239 7.53 29.21 -17.53
CA GLU A 239 7.73 29.80 -16.20
C GLU A 239 6.65 30.82 -15.89
N THR A 240 6.12 30.79 -14.67
CA THR A 240 5.14 31.76 -14.15
C THR A 240 5.74 32.68 -13.09
N ARG A 241 6.94 32.34 -12.59
CA ARG A 241 7.61 33.02 -11.50
C ARG A 241 8.70 33.94 -12.03
N ILE A 242 8.69 35.17 -11.56
CA ILE A 242 9.74 36.14 -11.84
C ILE A 242 10.76 36.08 -10.71
N PHE A 243 11.92 35.50 -11.00
CA PHE A 243 13.08 35.46 -10.10
C PHE A 243 14.09 36.57 -10.43
N GLY A 244 14.88 36.97 -9.43
CA GLY A 244 15.96 37.95 -9.62
C GLY A 244 15.45 39.38 -9.79
N ASP A 245 15.12 39.80 -11.01
CA ASP A 245 14.63 41.16 -11.29
C ASP A 245 13.14 41.30 -10.98
N LEU A 246 12.85 41.48 -9.68
CA LEU A 246 11.49 41.60 -9.19
C LEU A 246 10.78 42.87 -9.68
N ALA A 247 11.52 43.90 -10.11
CA ALA A 247 10.94 45.12 -10.68
C ALA A 247 10.22 44.85 -12.01
N ARG A 248 10.58 43.78 -12.72
CA ARG A 248 9.88 43.31 -13.92
C ARG A 248 8.39 43.06 -13.65
N ALA A 249 8.02 42.57 -12.47
CA ALA A 249 6.62 42.35 -12.12
C ALA A 249 5.81 43.66 -12.06
N GLU A 250 6.39 44.72 -11.48
CA GLU A 250 5.79 46.06 -11.44
C GLU A 250 5.64 46.62 -12.86
N GLN A 251 6.69 46.49 -13.68
CA GLN A 251 6.64 46.93 -15.08
C GLN A 251 5.56 46.22 -15.88
N ILE A 252 5.36 44.92 -15.68
CA ILE A 252 4.28 44.16 -16.33
C ILE A 252 2.92 44.69 -15.86
N VAL A 253 2.71 44.87 -14.55
CA VAL A 253 1.45 45.39 -14.01
C VAL A 253 1.12 46.76 -14.59
N ASP A 254 2.06 47.69 -14.60
CA ASP A 254 1.86 49.04 -15.16
C ASP A 254 1.59 49.02 -16.67
N LYS A 255 2.23 48.09 -17.40
CA LYS A 255 2.07 47.94 -18.85
C LYS A 255 0.68 47.45 -19.24
N VAL A 256 0.09 46.53 -18.47
CA VAL A 256 -1.15 45.82 -18.86
C VAL A 256 -2.41 46.39 -18.22
N THR A 257 -2.32 47.05 -17.07
CA THR A 257 -3.49 47.52 -16.32
C THR A 257 -4.30 48.54 -17.13
N GLY A 258 -5.61 48.28 -17.26
CA GLY A 258 -6.56 49.10 -18.01
C GLY A 258 -6.45 48.98 -19.53
N LYS A 259 -5.59 48.10 -20.06
CA LYS A 259 -5.37 47.91 -21.50
C LYS A 259 -6.28 46.84 -22.08
N ASP A 260 -6.57 46.97 -23.37
CA ASP A 260 -7.21 45.91 -24.13
C ASP A 260 -6.20 44.83 -24.47
N GLY A 261 -6.64 43.58 -24.37
CA GLY A 261 -5.95 42.38 -24.79
C GLY A 261 -6.78 41.59 -25.79
N THR A 262 -6.20 40.49 -26.25
CA THR A 262 -6.82 39.55 -27.17
C THR A 262 -6.65 38.14 -26.66
N VAL A 263 -7.69 37.32 -26.77
CA VAL A 263 -7.57 35.86 -26.56
C VAL A 263 -6.73 35.28 -27.71
N GLU A 264 -5.42 35.16 -27.50
CA GLU A 264 -4.45 34.67 -28.48
C GLU A 264 -4.70 33.19 -28.81
N LYS A 265 -4.95 32.39 -27.76
CA LYS A 265 -5.20 30.95 -27.87
C LYS A 265 -6.32 30.54 -26.93
N MET A 266 -7.17 29.64 -27.40
CA MET A 266 -8.12 28.92 -26.56
C MET A 266 -8.12 27.44 -26.94
N GLU A 267 -7.96 26.57 -25.95
CA GLU A 267 -7.91 25.14 -26.16
C GLU A 267 -8.84 24.44 -25.16
N GLN A 268 -9.74 23.61 -25.67
CA GLN A 268 -10.62 22.78 -24.85
C GLN A 268 -10.30 21.32 -25.09
N LYS A 269 -10.07 20.58 -24.00
CA LYS A 269 -9.80 19.14 -24.04
C LYS A 269 -10.71 18.42 -23.07
N GLU A 270 -11.39 17.39 -23.57
CA GLU A 270 -12.00 16.41 -22.71
C GLU A 270 -10.92 15.47 -22.15
N GLN A 271 -10.92 15.30 -20.83
CA GLN A 271 -10.06 14.36 -20.13
C GLN A 271 -10.92 13.37 -19.35
N SER A 272 -10.50 12.10 -19.37
CA SER A 272 -11.13 11.05 -18.58
C SER A 272 -10.20 10.56 -17.47
N GLU A 273 -10.72 10.46 -16.27
CA GLU A 273 -10.04 9.92 -15.10
C GLU A 273 -10.67 8.60 -14.68
N ARG A 274 -9.95 7.50 -14.89
CA ARG A 274 -10.43 6.17 -14.52
C ARG A 274 -10.42 5.96 -13.00
N PRO A 275 -11.31 5.12 -12.45
CA PRO A 275 -11.27 4.79 -11.02
C PRO A 275 -9.91 4.19 -10.63
N PRO A 276 -9.41 4.46 -9.41
CA PRO A 276 -8.24 3.76 -8.88
C PRO A 276 -8.55 2.27 -8.72
N LEU A 277 -7.53 1.43 -8.81
CA LEU A 277 -7.68 0.00 -8.50
C LEU A 277 -8.08 -0.20 -7.03
N LEU A 278 -8.53 -1.40 -6.70
CA LEU A 278 -8.85 -1.83 -5.33
C LEU A 278 -7.65 -1.63 -4.38
N TYR A 279 -7.92 -1.66 -3.09
CA TYR A 279 -6.88 -1.44 -2.09
C TYR A 279 -5.98 -2.67 -1.94
N ASP A 280 -4.69 -2.40 -1.87
CA ASP A 280 -3.73 -3.17 -1.08
C ASP A 280 -3.57 -2.48 0.30
N LEU A 281 -2.77 -3.06 1.20
CA LEU A 281 -2.54 -2.46 2.51
C LEU A 281 -1.91 -1.05 2.42
N THR A 282 -0.95 -0.86 1.51
CA THR A 282 -0.17 0.38 1.44
C THR A 282 -1.05 1.56 0.97
N SER A 283 -1.87 1.34 -0.06
CA SER A 283 -2.81 2.32 -0.59
C SER A 283 -3.94 2.62 0.40
N LEU A 284 -4.43 1.62 1.14
CA LEU A 284 -5.39 1.85 2.23
C LEU A 284 -4.79 2.72 3.35
N GLN A 285 -3.57 2.41 3.80
CA GLN A 285 -2.85 3.20 4.80
C GLN A 285 -2.60 4.64 4.35
N ARG A 286 -2.23 4.84 3.08
CA ARG A 286 -2.01 6.18 2.51
C ARG A 286 -3.29 7.00 2.49
N ASP A 287 -4.42 6.42 2.06
CA ASP A 287 -5.69 7.15 2.00
C ASP A 287 -6.27 7.40 3.40
N ALA A 288 -6.13 6.46 4.34
CA ALA A 288 -6.49 6.66 5.74
C ALA A 288 -5.64 7.74 6.43
N ASN A 289 -4.34 7.80 6.14
CA ASN A 289 -3.46 8.85 6.65
C ASN A 289 -3.85 10.22 6.10
N ARG A 290 -4.07 10.34 4.78
CA ARG A 290 -4.48 11.60 4.15
C ARG A 290 -5.82 12.11 4.65
N ARG A 291 -6.82 11.23 4.78
CA ARG A 291 -8.18 11.63 5.16
C ARG A 291 -8.40 11.79 6.65
N PHE A 292 -7.75 10.95 7.46
CA PHE A 292 -8.05 10.84 8.90
C PHE A 292 -6.83 11.04 9.80
N GLY A 293 -5.64 11.28 9.24
CA GLY A 293 -4.40 11.37 10.01
C GLY A 293 -3.98 10.05 10.67
N PHE A 294 -4.51 8.90 10.22
CA PHE A 294 -4.17 7.60 10.81
C PHE A 294 -2.71 7.26 10.55
N SER A 295 -2.04 6.69 11.56
CA SER A 295 -0.78 6.00 11.32
C SER A 295 -1.02 4.69 10.57
N ALA A 296 0.01 4.20 9.89
CA ALA A 296 -0.02 2.93 9.16
C ALA A 296 -0.43 1.77 10.08
N ARG A 297 0.06 1.79 11.33
CA ARG A 297 -0.29 0.83 12.37
C ARG A 297 -1.76 0.91 12.77
N ARG A 298 -2.29 2.11 13.00
CA ARG A 298 -3.69 2.32 13.38
C ARG A 298 -4.65 1.81 12.31
N THR A 299 -4.36 2.10 11.03
CA THR A 299 -5.13 1.55 9.90
C THR A 299 -5.07 0.03 9.85
N LEU A 300 -3.88 -0.58 10.02
CA LEU A 300 -3.74 -2.04 10.02
C LEU A 300 -4.50 -2.69 11.17
N GLN A 301 -4.48 -2.11 12.38
CA GLN A 301 -5.24 -2.64 13.52
C GLN A 301 -6.74 -2.63 13.27
N ALA A 302 -7.28 -1.53 12.76
CA ALA A 302 -8.70 -1.44 12.40
C ALA A 302 -9.07 -2.42 11.27
N ALA A 303 -8.22 -2.54 10.24
CA ALA A 303 -8.43 -3.50 9.16
C ALA A 303 -8.38 -4.96 9.64
N GLN A 304 -7.45 -5.29 10.55
CA GLN A 304 -7.36 -6.62 11.16
C GLN A 304 -8.59 -6.95 12.00
N SER A 305 -9.10 -6.01 12.81
CA SER A 305 -10.37 -6.20 13.53
C SER A 305 -11.53 -6.45 12.55
N LEU A 306 -11.63 -5.65 11.48
CA LEU A 306 -12.66 -5.85 10.45
C LEU A 306 -12.56 -7.23 9.78
N TYR A 307 -11.36 -7.77 9.59
CA TYR A 307 -11.15 -9.08 8.97
C TYR A 307 -11.39 -10.25 9.95
N GLU A 308 -10.74 -10.24 11.12
CA GLU A 308 -10.73 -11.38 12.05
C GLU A 308 -11.99 -11.41 12.94
N ASP A 309 -12.37 -10.26 13.49
CA ASP A 309 -13.46 -10.17 14.48
C ASP A 309 -14.81 -9.95 13.81
N LYS A 310 -14.87 -9.02 12.84
CA LYS A 310 -16.12 -8.66 12.17
C LYS A 310 -16.40 -9.51 10.93
N LYS A 311 -15.36 -10.03 10.27
CA LYS A 311 -15.46 -10.66 8.94
C LYS A 311 -16.15 -9.76 7.91
N ALA A 312 -15.85 -8.47 7.97
CA ALA A 312 -16.45 -7.42 7.13
C ALA A 312 -15.61 -7.08 5.90
N ILE A 313 -14.30 -7.37 5.93
CA ILE A 313 -13.40 -7.19 4.79
C ILE A 313 -12.56 -8.44 4.59
N THR A 314 -11.99 -8.56 3.41
CA THR A 314 -11.04 -9.61 3.05
C THR A 314 -9.65 -9.34 3.65
N TYR A 315 -8.74 -10.31 3.55
CA TYR A 315 -7.45 -10.28 4.27
C TYR A 315 -6.65 -8.98 4.00
N PRO A 316 -6.36 -8.18 5.03
CA PRO A 316 -5.91 -6.81 4.82
C PRO A 316 -4.39 -6.67 4.66
N ARG A 317 -3.60 -7.75 4.83
CA ARG A 317 -2.13 -7.72 4.66
C ARG A 317 -1.69 -8.13 3.25
N THR A 318 -2.50 -7.77 2.26
CA THR A 318 -2.25 -8.06 0.85
C THR A 318 -1.44 -6.94 0.17
N SER A 319 -0.61 -7.34 -0.81
CA SER A 319 0.04 -6.45 -1.78
C SER A 319 -0.74 -6.33 -3.08
N SER A 320 -1.75 -7.17 -3.30
CA SER A 320 -2.51 -7.19 -4.55
C SER A 320 -3.57 -6.10 -4.56
N ARG A 321 -3.77 -5.52 -5.74
CA ARG A 321 -4.88 -4.62 -6.07
C ARG A 321 -5.86 -5.24 -7.06
N TYR A 322 -5.75 -6.56 -7.24
CA TYR A 322 -6.51 -7.38 -8.18
C TYR A 322 -7.28 -8.49 -7.45
N LEU A 323 -8.33 -8.97 -8.08
CA LEU A 323 -9.14 -10.13 -7.71
C LEU A 323 -8.89 -11.26 -8.70
N SER A 324 -9.11 -12.48 -8.25
CA SER A 324 -9.10 -13.68 -9.08
C SER A 324 -10.46 -13.90 -9.77
N GLY A 325 -10.48 -14.69 -10.84
CA GLY A 325 -11.68 -14.96 -11.62
C GLY A 325 -12.79 -15.66 -10.83
N ASP A 326 -12.43 -16.50 -9.86
CA ASP A 326 -13.37 -17.22 -8.99
C ASP A 326 -14.13 -16.29 -8.03
N MET A 327 -13.65 -15.06 -7.82
CA MET A 327 -14.32 -14.07 -6.97
C MET A 327 -15.49 -13.37 -7.66
N VAL A 328 -15.58 -13.45 -8.99
CA VAL A 328 -16.58 -12.71 -9.80
C VAL A 328 -18.03 -12.96 -9.38
N PRO A 329 -18.46 -14.21 -9.10
CA PRO A 329 -19.83 -14.49 -8.66
C PRO A 329 -20.22 -13.80 -7.35
N PHE A 330 -19.25 -13.45 -6.51
CA PHE A 330 -19.48 -12.84 -5.19
C PHE A 330 -19.53 -11.30 -5.22
N LEU A 331 -19.19 -10.66 -6.35
CA LEU A 331 -19.10 -9.19 -6.42
C LEU A 331 -20.46 -8.50 -6.31
N LYS A 332 -21.50 -9.01 -6.99
CA LYS A 332 -22.86 -8.47 -6.84
C LYS A 332 -23.43 -8.74 -5.45
N PRO A 333 -23.35 -9.97 -4.89
CA PRO A 333 -23.70 -10.22 -3.49
C PRO A 333 -22.98 -9.29 -2.51
N THR A 334 -21.68 -9.06 -2.69
CA THR A 334 -20.91 -8.10 -1.88
C THR A 334 -21.49 -6.69 -1.98
N ALA A 335 -21.83 -6.21 -3.19
CA ALA A 335 -22.46 -4.90 -3.36
C ALA A 335 -23.86 -4.82 -2.71
N GLU A 336 -24.62 -5.93 -2.73
CA GLU A 336 -25.94 -6.03 -2.10
C GLU A 336 -25.88 -5.76 -0.59
N THR A 337 -24.88 -6.30 0.10
CA THR A 337 -24.68 -6.06 1.55
C THR A 337 -24.47 -4.58 1.92
N LEU A 338 -24.09 -3.74 0.94
CA LEU A 338 -23.86 -2.32 1.15
C LEU A 338 -25.13 -1.47 0.93
N VAL A 339 -26.20 -2.05 0.37
CA VAL A 339 -27.48 -1.34 0.12
C VAL A 339 -28.15 -0.86 1.42
N PRO A 340 -28.19 -1.64 2.52
CA PRO A 340 -28.79 -1.19 3.78
C PRO A 340 -28.03 -0.03 4.45
N ILE A 341 -26.77 0.20 4.06
CA ILE A 341 -25.93 1.25 4.62
C ILE A 341 -26.15 2.53 3.81
N GLY A 342 -26.91 3.48 4.37
CA GLY A 342 -27.43 4.65 3.64
C GLY A 342 -26.39 5.45 2.83
N GLU A 343 -25.16 5.57 3.33
CA GLU A 343 -24.06 6.28 2.66
C GLU A 343 -23.47 5.56 1.43
N PHE A 344 -23.75 4.27 1.26
CA PHE A 344 -23.31 3.46 0.11
C PHE A 344 -24.46 3.07 -0.82
N ALA A 345 -25.70 3.18 -0.36
CA ALA A 345 -26.88 2.61 -1.00
C ALA A 345 -27.06 3.01 -2.48
N ALA A 346 -26.82 4.28 -2.83
CA ALA A 346 -26.95 4.75 -4.21
C ALA A 346 -25.90 4.09 -5.14
N ALA A 347 -24.63 4.09 -4.72
CA ALA A 347 -23.54 3.49 -5.48
C ALA A 347 -23.68 1.95 -5.55
N ALA A 348 -24.15 1.30 -4.48
CA ALA A 348 -24.44 -0.13 -4.46
C ALA A 348 -25.55 -0.51 -5.45
N ARG A 349 -26.68 0.23 -5.45
CA ARG A 349 -27.78 0.01 -6.41
C ARG A 349 -27.34 0.21 -7.85
N TYR A 350 -26.47 1.18 -8.12
CA TYR A 350 -25.87 1.34 -9.45
C TYR A 350 -25.14 0.07 -9.88
N VAL A 351 -24.27 -0.49 -9.03
CA VAL A 351 -23.51 -1.71 -9.32
C VAL A 351 -24.44 -2.91 -9.55
N LEU A 352 -25.50 -3.06 -8.76
CA LEU A 352 -26.47 -4.14 -8.93
C LEU A 352 -27.27 -4.02 -10.23
N GLY A 353 -27.56 -2.79 -10.66
CA GLY A 353 -28.29 -2.50 -11.90
C GLY A 353 -27.49 -2.68 -13.18
N LEU A 354 -26.17 -2.92 -13.11
CA LEU A 354 -25.36 -3.24 -14.28
C LEU A 354 -25.63 -4.66 -14.77
N ASP A 355 -25.93 -4.84 -16.05
CA ASP A 355 -26.09 -6.19 -16.64
C ASP A 355 -24.80 -7.01 -16.49
N GLN A 356 -23.66 -6.38 -16.77
CA GLN A 356 -22.32 -6.96 -16.57
C GLN A 356 -21.39 -5.95 -15.87
N LEU A 357 -20.59 -6.45 -14.93
CA LEU A 357 -19.59 -5.63 -14.24
C LEU A 357 -18.37 -5.36 -15.15
N PRO A 358 -17.77 -4.16 -15.11
CA PRO A 358 -16.55 -3.86 -15.85
C PRO A 358 -15.30 -4.43 -15.15
N LEU A 359 -15.00 -5.71 -15.38
CA LEU A 359 -14.00 -6.47 -14.60
C LEU A 359 -12.55 -6.31 -15.06
N GLN A 360 -12.30 -5.95 -16.32
CA GLN A 360 -10.97 -6.06 -16.97
C GLN A 360 -9.80 -5.39 -16.23
N ARG A 361 -10.07 -4.37 -15.42
CA ARG A 361 -9.03 -3.64 -14.68
C ARG A 361 -8.74 -4.22 -13.30
N VAL A 362 -9.68 -4.95 -12.72
CA VAL A 362 -9.60 -5.40 -11.32
C VAL A 362 -9.57 -6.92 -11.19
N VAL A 363 -10.01 -7.68 -12.19
CA VAL A 363 -9.91 -9.14 -12.22
C VAL A 363 -8.75 -9.56 -13.13
N ASN A 364 -7.72 -10.17 -12.54
CA ASN A 364 -6.56 -10.69 -13.26
C ASN A 364 -5.79 -11.68 -12.38
N ASP A 365 -6.00 -12.98 -12.59
CA ASP A 365 -5.38 -14.06 -11.80
C ASP A 365 -3.84 -13.97 -11.79
N ALA A 366 -3.22 -13.57 -12.92
CA ALA A 366 -1.78 -13.44 -13.03
C ALA A 366 -1.19 -12.26 -12.23
N ARG A 367 -2.05 -11.35 -11.74
CA ARG A 367 -1.66 -10.21 -10.89
C ARG A 367 -2.13 -10.35 -9.45
N VAL A 368 -2.73 -11.49 -9.11
CA VAL A 368 -2.99 -11.87 -7.72
C VAL A 368 -1.74 -12.54 -7.18
N SER A 369 -1.17 -11.96 -6.12
CA SER A 369 -0.08 -12.57 -5.36
C SER A 369 -0.63 -13.65 -4.41
N ASP A 370 -0.03 -13.81 -3.24
CA ASP A 370 -0.47 -14.77 -2.21
C ASP A 370 -1.93 -14.52 -1.74
N HIS A 371 -2.39 -13.27 -1.87
CA HIS A 371 -3.74 -12.81 -1.54
C HIS A 371 -4.26 -11.84 -2.62
N HIS A 372 -5.59 -11.74 -2.74
CA HIS A 372 -6.25 -10.75 -3.59
C HIS A 372 -6.43 -9.40 -2.87
N ALA A 373 -7.06 -8.42 -3.53
CA ALA A 373 -7.29 -7.08 -2.99
C ALA A 373 -8.24 -7.03 -1.79
N ILE A 374 -8.14 -5.95 -1.00
CA ILE A 374 -9.01 -5.68 0.15
C ILE A 374 -10.37 -5.16 -0.36
N ILE A 375 -11.42 -5.96 -0.14
CA ILE A 375 -12.82 -5.64 -0.47
C ILE A 375 -13.74 -5.98 0.71
N PRO A 376 -14.97 -5.45 0.75
CA PRO A 376 -15.98 -5.95 1.68
C PRO A 376 -16.31 -7.42 1.40
N THR A 377 -16.89 -8.11 2.37
CA THR A 377 -17.42 -9.47 2.22
C THR A 377 -18.88 -9.45 1.75
N ASP A 378 -19.39 -10.60 1.30
CA ASP A 378 -20.80 -10.86 0.96
C ASP A 378 -21.69 -11.16 2.19
N VAL A 379 -21.24 -10.78 3.38
CA VAL A 379 -21.99 -10.88 4.63
C VAL A 379 -22.50 -9.50 5.03
N GLU A 380 -23.78 -9.39 5.38
CA GLU A 380 -24.35 -8.14 5.90
C GLU A 380 -23.79 -7.81 7.29
N HIS A 381 -23.44 -6.54 7.49
CA HIS A 381 -22.87 -6.06 8.75
C HIS A 381 -23.64 -4.85 9.28
N ASP A 382 -23.94 -4.88 10.58
CA ASP A 382 -24.41 -3.71 11.32
C ASP A 382 -23.21 -2.80 11.66
N VAL A 383 -22.94 -1.83 10.77
CA VAL A 383 -21.82 -0.88 10.89
C VAL A 383 -21.90 0.01 12.13
N THR A 384 -23.04 0.05 12.83
CA THR A 384 -23.17 0.80 14.11
C THR A 384 -22.39 0.13 15.25
N ARG A 385 -22.07 -1.16 15.10
CA ARG A 385 -21.25 -1.94 16.06
C ARG A 385 -19.75 -1.83 15.82
N PHE A 386 -19.35 -1.09 14.78
CA PHE A 386 -17.95 -0.86 14.49
C PHE A 386 -17.42 0.27 15.37
N SER A 387 -16.18 0.14 15.82
CA SER A 387 -15.48 1.26 16.44
C SER A 387 -15.34 2.42 15.45
N PRO A 388 -15.08 3.66 15.92
CA PRO A 388 -14.91 4.81 15.02
C PRO A 388 -13.82 4.59 13.96
N ASP A 389 -12.76 3.86 14.30
CA ASP A 389 -11.65 3.57 13.39
C ASP A 389 -12.01 2.47 12.39
N GLU A 390 -12.66 1.41 12.86
CA GLU A 390 -13.22 0.35 12.01
C GLU A 390 -14.19 0.94 10.98
N ARG A 391 -15.09 1.83 11.41
CA ARG A 391 -16.07 2.47 10.51
C ARG A 391 -15.39 3.31 9.42
N ARG A 392 -14.35 4.08 9.77
CA ARG A 392 -13.57 4.88 8.81
C ARG A 392 -12.79 4.03 7.81
N VAL A 393 -12.18 2.93 8.27
CA VAL A 393 -11.46 2.01 7.38
C VAL A 393 -12.43 1.26 6.47
N PHE A 394 -13.56 0.80 7.01
CA PHE A 394 -14.60 0.14 6.22
C PHE A 394 -15.19 1.09 5.17
N ASP A 395 -15.44 2.36 5.50
CA ASP A 395 -15.89 3.38 4.54
C ASP A 395 -14.94 3.51 3.34
N LEU A 396 -13.63 3.59 3.59
CA LEU A 396 -12.65 3.61 2.52
C LEU A 396 -12.80 2.38 1.61
N VAL A 397 -12.78 1.18 2.20
CA VAL A 397 -12.81 -0.09 1.48
C VAL A 397 -14.12 -0.23 0.67
N ALA A 398 -15.27 0.05 1.27
CA ALA A 398 -16.57 -0.03 0.63
C ALA A 398 -16.70 0.96 -0.54
N ARG A 399 -16.31 2.23 -0.35
CA ARG A 399 -16.34 3.23 -1.43
C ARG A 399 -15.39 2.86 -2.56
N ARG A 400 -14.18 2.37 -2.24
CA ARG A 400 -13.23 1.93 -3.26
C ARG A 400 -13.78 0.76 -4.07
N PHE A 401 -14.35 -0.24 -3.39
CA PHE A 401 -14.99 -1.38 -4.03
C PHE A 401 -16.12 -0.96 -4.97
N LEU A 402 -17.02 -0.07 -4.55
CA LEU A 402 -18.11 0.39 -5.42
C LEU A 402 -17.59 1.27 -6.58
N ALA A 403 -16.59 2.10 -6.33
CA ALA A 403 -16.05 3.04 -7.31
C ALA A 403 -15.41 2.34 -8.52
N VAL A 404 -14.81 1.15 -8.38
CA VAL A 404 -14.16 0.48 -9.53
C VAL A 404 -15.13 0.05 -10.62
N PHE A 405 -16.42 -0.09 -10.29
CA PHE A 405 -17.47 -0.48 -11.24
C PHE A 405 -18.19 0.72 -11.87
N HIS A 406 -17.90 1.94 -11.41
CA HIS A 406 -18.46 3.17 -11.97
C HIS A 406 -17.65 3.66 -13.17
N PRO A 407 -18.26 4.43 -14.09
CA PRO A 407 -17.55 4.99 -15.23
C PRO A 407 -16.46 5.96 -14.80
N SER A 408 -15.54 6.23 -15.72
CA SER A 408 -14.49 7.23 -15.51
C SER A 408 -15.12 8.59 -15.30
N ALA A 409 -14.54 9.41 -14.42
CA ALA A 409 -14.92 10.81 -14.34
C ALA A 409 -14.50 11.53 -15.63
N ARG A 410 -15.33 12.42 -16.16
CA ARG A 410 -15.05 13.20 -17.37
C ARG A 410 -15.03 14.67 -17.04
N TYR A 411 -13.98 15.33 -17.50
CA TYR A 411 -13.76 16.76 -17.29
C TYR A 411 -13.51 17.44 -18.63
N GLN A 412 -13.97 18.68 -18.76
CA GLN A 412 -13.53 19.59 -19.81
C GLN A 412 -12.49 20.52 -19.19
N ARG A 413 -11.24 20.44 -19.66
CA ARG A 413 -10.19 21.39 -19.32
C ARG A 413 -10.11 22.44 -20.43
N THR A 414 -10.26 23.70 -20.05
CA THR A 414 -10.09 24.85 -20.93
C THR A 414 -8.80 25.56 -20.53
N GLU A 415 -7.91 25.77 -21.48
CA GLU A 415 -6.76 26.66 -21.33
C GLU A 415 -6.94 27.86 -22.27
N VAL A 416 -6.81 29.06 -21.71
CA VAL A 416 -6.91 30.33 -22.44
C VAL A 416 -5.58 31.05 -22.25
N VAL A 417 -5.04 31.58 -23.35
CA VAL A 417 -3.90 32.50 -23.35
C VAL A 417 -4.40 33.85 -23.83
N THR A 418 -4.33 34.84 -22.95
CA THR A 418 -4.68 36.23 -23.23
C THR A 418 -3.40 37.04 -23.38
N LEU A 419 -3.26 37.72 -24.52
CA LEU A 419 -2.17 38.64 -24.82
C LEU A 419 -2.63 40.07 -24.55
N VAL A 420 -1.92 40.78 -23.69
CA VAL A 420 -2.13 42.22 -23.44
C VAL A 420 -0.81 42.92 -23.75
N GLU A 421 -0.82 43.82 -24.73
CA GLU A 421 0.40 44.39 -25.32
C GLU A 421 1.35 43.27 -25.82
N GLU A 422 2.39 42.94 -25.05
CA GLU A 422 3.36 41.87 -25.36
C GLU A 422 3.41 40.80 -24.27
N GLU A 423 2.58 40.93 -23.22
CA GLU A 423 2.58 40.08 -22.05
C GLU A 423 1.47 39.03 -22.14
N ARG A 424 1.79 37.77 -21.82
CA ARG A 424 0.85 36.65 -21.93
C ARG A 424 0.40 36.19 -20.55
N PHE A 425 -0.90 35.99 -20.43
CA PHE A 425 -1.55 35.47 -19.24
C PHE A 425 -2.24 34.15 -19.58
N ARG A 426 -2.01 33.13 -18.76
CA ARG A 426 -2.64 31.82 -18.87
C ARG A 426 -3.75 31.70 -17.84
N THR A 427 -4.91 31.30 -18.31
CA THR A 427 -6.05 30.93 -17.48
C THR A 427 -6.41 29.47 -17.73
N ARG A 428 -6.64 28.71 -16.67
CA ARG A 428 -7.09 27.31 -16.75
C ARG A 428 -8.43 27.19 -16.07
N GLY A 429 -9.35 26.46 -16.68
CA GLY A 429 -10.65 26.13 -16.11
C GLY A 429 -10.90 24.63 -16.25
N LYS A 430 -11.58 24.05 -15.26
CA LYS A 430 -11.99 22.64 -15.27
C LYS A 430 -13.47 22.53 -14.92
N ILE A 431 -14.25 22.02 -15.88
CA ILE A 431 -15.67 21.72 -15.67
C ILE A 431 -15.84 20.21 -15.56
N THR A 432 -16.58 19.75 -14.56
CA THR A 432 -16.97 18.33 -14.44
C THR A 432 -18.14 18.07 -15.36
N LEU A 433 -17.93 17.25 -16.40
CA LEU A 433 -18.99 16.82 -17.32
C LEU A 433 -19.76 15.63 -16.73
N GLU A 434 -19.03 14.62 -16.26
CA GLU A 434 -19.58 13.45 -15.61
C GLU A 434 -18.74 13.12 -14.38
N PRO A 435 -19.32 13.03 -13.18
CA PRO A 435 -18.55 12.72 -11.97
C PRO A 435 -18.04 11.29 -11.95
N GLY A 436 -18.73 10.36 -12.62
CA GLY A 436 -18.40 8.94 -12.65
C GLY A 436 -18.13 8.37 -11.25
N TRP A 437 -17.02 7.64 -11.11
CA TRP A 437 -16.59 7.05 -9.84
C TRP A 437 -16.36 8.06 -8.71
N ARG A 438 -16.09 9.35 -9.01
CA ARG A 438 -15.93 10.38 -7.97
C ARG A 438 -17.23 10.59 -7.19
N GLY A 439 -18.38 10.39 -7.83
CA GLY A 439 -19.70 10.49 -7.16
C GLY A 439 -19.84 9.54 -5.97
N VAL A 440 -19.15 8.38 -5.98
CA VAL A 440 -19.14 7.41 -4.87
C VAL A 440 -18.49 7.99 -3.60
N TYR A 441 -17.57 8.94 -3.76
CA TYR A 441 -16.87 9.61 -2.65
C TYR A 441 -17.55 10.92 -2.21
N GLY A 442 -18.65 11.30 -2.86
CA GLY A 442 -19.21 12.65 -2.79
C GLY A 442 -18.54 13.58 -3.81
N LEU A 443 -19.33 14.47 -4.43
CA LEU A 443 -18.91 15.39 -5.50
C LEU A 443 -17.83 16.41 -5.07
N GLU A 444 -17.59 16.54 -3.76
CA GLU A 444 -16.52 17.35 -3.17
C GLU A 444 -15.82 16.56 -2.06
N SER A 445 -14.94 15.63 -2.41
CA SER A 445 -14.11 15.01 -1.37
C SER A 445 -13.11 16.05 -0.83
N GLU A 446 -12.83 16.06 0.48
CA GLU A 446 -11.81 16.94 1.07
C GLU A 446 -10.41 16.76 0.42
N VAL A 447 -10.19 15.62 -0.24
CA VAL A 447 -9.00 15.34 -1.05
C VAL A 447 -8.91 16.26 -2.27
N ASP A 448 -10.04 16.64 -2.86
CA ASP A 448 -10.09 17.63 -3.95
C ASP A 448 -9.76 19.04 -3.44
N LYS A 449 -10.08 19.34 -2.17
CA LYS A 449 -9.73 20.62 -1.51
C LYS A 449 -8.26 20.70 -1.06
N GLN A 450 -7.60 19.56 -0.83
CA GLN A 450 -6.17 19.50 -0.46
C GLN A 450 -5.23 19.31 -1.65
N ALA A 451 -5.65 18.64 -2.72
CA ALA A 451 -4.85 18.46 -3.93
C ALA A 451 -4.56 19.79 -4.66
N GLY A 452 -5.43 20.80 -4.50
CA GLY A 452 -5.27 22.14 -5.08
C GLY A 452 -4.49 23.15 -4.24
N LYS A 453 -3.68 22.72 -3.25
CA LYS A 453 -2.87 23.62 -2.39
C LYS A 453 -1.44 23.83 -2.89
N SER A 454 -1.19 23.71 -4.19
CA SER A 454 -0.02 24.32 -4.82
C SER A 454 -0.47 25.67 -5.40
N ASP A 455 0.38 26.69 -5.36
CA ASP A 455 0.07 28.02 -5.94
C ASP A 455 -0.20 27.96 -7.47
N GLU A 456 0.07 26.83 -8.12
CA GLU A 456 -0.14 26.57 -9.54
C GLU A 456 -1.46 25.82 -9.84
N ASP A 457 -1.99 25.02 -8.89
CA ASP A 457 -3.23 24.24 -9.07
C ASP A 457 -4.48 24.95 -8.52
N SER A 458 -4.32 26.01 -7.72
CA SER A 458 -5.44 26.77 -7.13
C SER A 458 -6.32 27.47 -8.17
N ASP A 459 -5.82 27.63 -9.40
CA ASP A 459 -6.51 28.34 -10.48
C ASP A 459 -7.37 27.39 -11.36
N GLU A 460 -7.30 26.06 -11.20
CA GLU A 460 -8.03 25.12 -12.08
C GLU A 460 -9.56 25.08 -11.83
N SER A 461 -10.08 25.65 -10.74
CA SER A 461 -11.49 25.45 -10.32
C SER A 461 -12.48 26.56 -10.67
N ALA A 462 -12.07 27.59 -11.44
CA ALA A 462 -12.99 28.64 -11.86
C ALA A 462 -13.73 28.25 -13.14
N GLU A 463 -15.07 28.34 -13.14
CA GLU A 463 -15.86 28.31 -14.37
C GLU A 463 -15.50 29.55 -15.19
N LEU A 464 -15.02 29.34 -16.42
CA LEU A 464 -14.64 30.42 -17.31
C LEU A 464 -15.86 30.95 -18.07
N PRO A 465 -15.93 32.27 -18.33
CA PRO A 465 -16.94 32.80 -19.24
C PRO A 465 -16.75 32.20 -20.63
N LYS A 466 -17.80 32.28 -21.45
CA LYS A 466 -17.68 31.92 -22.87
C LYS A 466 -16.72 32.91 -23.52
N LEU A 467 -15.58 32.39 -23.99
CA LEU A 467 -14.56 33.13 -24.70
C LEU A 467 -14.39 32.53 -26.10
N GLU A 468 -13.89 33.32 -27.03
CA GLU A 468 -13.54 32.89 -28.38
C GLU A 468 -12.12 33.33 -28.73
N GLN A 469 -11.41 32.52 -29.52
CA GLN A 469 -10.09 32.92 -30.01
C GLN A 469 -10.22 34.17 -30.88
N GLY A 470 -9.35 35.15 -30.64
CA GLY A 470 -9.39 36.47 -31.29
C GLY A 470 -10.33 37.47 -30.62
N GLN A 471 -11.07 37.10 -29.58
CA GLN A 471 -11.92 38.02 -28.84
C GLN A 471 -11.09 39.09 -28.12
N THR A 472 -11.51 40.35 -28.25
CA THR A 472 -11.00 41.47 -27.45
C THR A 472 -11.52 41.37 -26.02
N VAL A 473 -10.63 41.55 -25.05
CA VAL A 473 -10.92 41.52 -23.61
C VAL A 473 -10.22 42.70 -22.96
N ASN A 474 -10.74 43.26 -21.88
CA ASN A 474 -10.07 44.36 -21.18
C ASN A 474 -9.37 43.83 -19.91
N CYS A 475 -8.11 44.17 -19.69
CA CYS A 475 -7.42 43.92 -18.42
C CYS A 475 -7.82 45.00 -17.41
N VAL A 476 -8.86 44.74 -16.62
CA VAL A 476 -9.44 45.71 -15.68
C VAL A 476 -8.46 46.04 -14.56
N ASN A 477 -7.71 45.05 -14.10
CA ASN A 477 -6.73 45.19 -13.03
C ASN A 477 -5.61 44.16 -13.20
N ALA A 478 -4.40 44.49 -12.77
CA ALA A 478 -3.33 43.53 -12.57
C ALA A 478 -2.61 43.82 -11.26
N GLU A 479 -2.14 42.77 -10.60
CA GLU A 479 -1.41 42.85 -9.35
C GLU A 479 -0.28 41.83 -9.33
N PHE A 480 0.77 42.13 -8.56
CA PHE A 480 1.82 41.16 -8.29
C PHE A 480 1.79 40.72 -6.83
N GLU A 481 2.19 39.47 -6.59
CA GLU A 481 2.30 38.89 -5.26
C GLU A 481 3.76 38.54 -4.97
N ASP A 482 4.31 39.09 -3.89
CA ASP A 482 5.61 38.70 -3.37
C ASP A 482 5.53 37.32 -2.70
N LYS A 483 6.31 36.37 -3.20
CA LYS A 483 6.43 35.02 -2.64
C LYS A 483 7.87 34.65 -2.37
N LEU A 484 8.02 33.64 -1.52
CA LEU A 484 9.29 32.98 -1.24
C LEU A 484 9.15 31.51 -1.59
N THR A 485 10.16 30.94 -2.24
CA THR A 485 10.22 29.49 -2.44
C THR A 485 10.17 28.79 -1.08
N LYS A 486 9.50 27.64 -1.01
CA LYS A 486 9.37 26.85 0.23
C LYS A 486 10.31 25.64 0.18
N PRO A 487 10.91 25.24 1.32
CA PRO A 487 11.68 24.00 1.38
C PRO A 487 10.79 22.79 1.03
N PRO A 488 11.38 21.66 0.62
CA PRO A 488 10.62 20.45 0.39
C PRO A 488 9.86 20.03 1.67
N PRO A 489 8.61 19.55 1.58
CA PRO A 489 7.85 19.19 2.77
C PRO A 489 8.50 18.01 3.49
N ARG A 490 8.39 17.99 4.82
CA ARG A 490 8.74 16.80 5.62
C ARG A 490 7.86 15.62 5.22
N TYR A 491 8.37 14.41 5.43
CA TYR A 491 7.59 13.21 5.21
C TYR A 491 6.46 13.11 6.24
N THR A 492 5.23 12.98 5.76
CA THR A 492 4.14 12.31 6.48
C THR A 492 4.30 10.80 6.35
N GLU A 493 3.62 10.00 7.18
CA GLU A 493 3.62 8.55 7.00
C GLU A 493 3.15 8.12 5.60
N ALA A 494 2.10 8.76 5.03
CA ALA A 494 1.67 8.46 3.66
C ALA A 494 2.76 8.71 2.61
N THR A 495 3.49 9.81 2.73
CA THR A 495 4.55 10.17 1.77
C THR A 495 5.80 9.34 1.99
N LEU A 496 6.10 8.93 3.24
CA LEU A 496 7.17 7.99 3.56
C LEU A 496 6.88 6.59 3.02
N LEU A 497 5.66 6.07 3.23
CA LEU A 497 5.23 4.78 2.66
C LEU A 497 5.34 4.78 1.13
N SER A 498 4.91 5.86 0.48
CA SER A 498 5.07 6.02 -0.97
C SER A 498 6.53 6.07 -1.41
N ALA A 499 7.38 6.69 -0.61
CA ALA A 499 8.81 6.77 -0.90
C ALA A 499 9.50 5.41 -0.68
N MET A 500 9.12 4.64 0.34
CA MET A 500 9.59 3.28 0.58
C MET A 500 9.20 2.34 -0.57
N GLU A 501 7.95 2.42 -1.03
CA GLU A 501 7.44 1.65 -2.17
C GLU A 501 8.20 1.94 -3.47
N THR A 502 8.68 3.17 -3.64
CA THR A 502 9.34 3.62 -4.89
C THR A 502 10.83 3.88 -4.75
N ALA A 503 11.45 3.44 -3.66
CA ALA A 503 12.84 3.76 -3.32
C ALA A 503 13.84 3.38 -4.42
N GLY A 504 13.55 2.34 -5.20
CA GLY A 504 14.38 1.90 -6.33
C GLY A 504 14.36 2.81 -7.55
N LYS A 505 13.34 3.68 -7.72
CA LYS A 505 13.14 4.46 -8.96
C LYS A 505 14.23 5.50 -9.24
N ARG A 506 15.00 5.88 -8.22
CA ARG A 506 16.04 6.92 -8.30
C ARG A 506 17.45 6.34 -8.22
N ILE A 507 17.60 5.04 -8.42
CA ILE A 507 18.91 4.40 -8.53
C ILE A 507 19.43 4.64 -9.95
N ASP A 508 20.64 5.17 -10.05
CA ASP A 508 21.26 5.51 -11.35
C ASP A 508 21.65 4.24 -12.13
N ASP A 509 22.02 3.18 -11.42
CA ASP A 509 22.32 1.87 -12.00
C ASP A 509 21.04 1.17 -12.48
N GLU A 510 21.00 0.85 -13.78
CA GLU A 510 19.82 0.28 -14.43
C GLU A 510 19.45 -1.11 -13.91
N GLU A 511 20.46 -1.95 -13.64
CA GLU A 511 20.25 -3.32 -13.17
C GLU A 511 19.68 -3.32 -11.75
N LEU A 512 20.24 -2.49 -10.86
CA LEU A 512 19.73 -2.31 -9.50
C LEU A 512 18.34 -1.66 -9.48
N ARG A 513 18.08 -0.71 -10.39
CA ARG A 513 16.78 -0.06 -10.54
C ARG A 513 15.70 -1.05 -10.94
N GLU A 514 15.98 -1.91 -11.93
CA GLU A 514 15.03 -2.94 -12.37
C GLU A 514 14.82 -4.00 -11.26
N ALA A 515 15.88 -4.42 -10.57
CA ALA A 515 15.77 -5.34 -9.43
C ALA A 515 14.90 -4.79 -8.28
N MET A 516 14.85 -3.47 -8.09
CA MET A 516 14.05 -2.84 -7.03
C MET A 516 12.65 -2.39 -7.45
N LYS A 517 12.34 -2.40 -8.75
CA LYS A 517 11.13 -1.79 -9.34
C LYS A 517 9.82 -2.24 -8.70
N ASP A 518 9.70 -3.52 -8.37
CA ASP A 518 8.50 -4.13 -7.78
C ASP A 518 8.65 -4.48 -6.30
N SER A 519 9.83 -4.25 -5.71
CA SER A 519 10.12 -4.61 -4.31
C SER A 519 10.11 -3.41 -3.36
N GLY A 520 10.68 -2.27 -3.77
CA GLY A 520 10.89 -1.12 -2.89
C GLY A 520 11.70 -1.47 -1.63
N LEU A 521 11.53 -0.68 -0.57
CA LEU A 521 12.06 -0.95 0.77
C LEU A 521 10.99 -1.59 1.65
N GLY A 522 11.20 -2.87 1.97
CA GLY A 522 10.28 -3.67 2.79
C GLY A 522 9.02 -4.12 2.02
N THR A 523 8.39 -5.17 2.53
CA THR A 523 7.12 -5.68 2.01
C THR A 523 5.94 -4.88 2.58
N PRO A 524 4.75 -4.88 1.95
CA PRO A 524 3.57 -4.20 2.49
C PRO A 524 3.27 -4.53 3.96
N ALA A 525 3.48 -5.78 4.38
CA ALA A 525 3.29 -6.22 5.77
C ALA A 525 4.37 -5.69 6.76
N THR A 526 5.54 -5.24 6.29
CA THR A 526 6.68 -4.85 7.15
C THR A 526 6.98 -3.35 7.13
N ARG A 527 6.49 -2.59 6.15
CA ARG A 527 6.72 -1.13 6.05
C ARG A 527 6.20 -0.37 7.26
N ALA A 528 4.96 -0.65 7.68
CA ALA A 528 4.36 -0.02 8.87
C ALA A 528 5.15 -0.33 10.13
N GLU A 529 5.51 -1.60 10.35
CA GLU A 529 6.31 -2.01 11.52
C GLU A 529 7.71 -1.38 11.49
N THR A 530 8.31 -1.19 10.31
CA THR A 530 9.60 -0.50 10.18
C THR A 530 9.51 0.94 10.68
N ILE A 531 8.45 1.67 10.31
CA ILE A 531 8.22 3.04 10.78
C ILE A 531 8.03 3.05 12.32
N GLU A 532 7.23 2.15 12.85
CA GLU A 532 6.98 2.00 14.29
C GLU A 532 8.24 1.60 15.09
N VAL A 533 9.13 0.79 14.49
CA VAL A 533 10.42 0.46 15.07
C VAL A 533 11.29 1.71 15.15
N LEU A 534 11.35 2.52 14.09
CA LEU A 534 12.13 3.77 14.11
C LEU A 534 11.60 4.74 15.18
N ILE A 535 10.27 4.89 15.29
CA ILE A 535 9.64 5.76 16.32
C ILE A 535 9.93 5.25 17.74
N ARG A 536 9.88 3.93 17.99
CA ARG A 536 10.21 3.36 19.32
C ARG A 536 11.69 3.47 19.70
N ARG A 537 12.56 3.79 18.75
CA ARG A 537 14.02 3.84 18.93
C ARG A 537 14.55 5.28 19.02
N GLU A 538 13.69 6.27 18.79
CA GLU A 538 13.86 7.63 19.35
C GLU A 538 13.86 7.56 20.88
#